data_AF-A0A970UWE2-F1
#
_entry.id   AF-A0A970UWE2-F1
#
_cell.length_a   1.000
_cell.length_b   1.000
_cell.length_c   1.000
_cell.angle_alpha   90.00
_cell.angle_beta   90.00
_cell.angle_gamma   90.00
#
_symmetry.space_group_name_H-M   'P 1'
#
loop_
_entity.id
_entity.type
_entity.pdbx_description
1 polymer ?
#
loop_
_entity_poly.entity_id
_entity_poly.type
_entity_poly.pdbx_seq_one_letter_code
_entity_poly.pdbx_strand_id
1 'polypeptide(L)' 'SYNASYLKEAVSATAAHRGTTEQITDLPVLLKMIADSVELQRMWDKYRREYDYARDITYEQVLHSLKDVCMKI' A
#
# COMPACT_ATOMS: atom_id res chain seq x y z
N SER A 1 -22.04 -4.63 0.22
CA SER A 1 -21.30 -4.91 1.48
C SER A 1 -19.87 -5.21 1.11
N TYR A 2 -18.91 -4.37 1.50
CA TYR A 2 -17.49 -4.63 1.28
C TYR A 2 -17.08 -5.87 2.09
N ASN A 3 -16.56 -6.91 1.43
CA ASN A 3 -16.17 -8.15 2.08
C ASN A 3 -14.63 -8.27 2.08
N ALA A 4 -14.03 -8.05 3.25
CA ALA A 4 -12.60 -8.17 3.47
C ALA A 4 -12.04 -9.54 3.05
N SER A 5 -12.82 -10.62 3.17
CA SER A 5 -12.40 -11.96 2.76
C SER A 5 -12.17 -12.06 1.25
N TYR A 6 -12.98 -11.37 0.45
CA TYR A 6 -12.84 -11.36 -1.01
C TYR A 6 -11.60 -10.57 -1.45
N LEU A 7 -11.28 -9.49 -0.75
CA LEU A 7 -10.06 -8.73 -0.98
C LEU A 7 -8.81 -9.55 -0.62
N LYS A 8 -8.83 -10.23 0.52
CA LYS A 8 -7.77 -11.16 0.93
C LYS A 8 -7.51 -12.20 -0.14
N GLU A 9 -8.56 -12.86 -0.60
CA GLU A 9 -8.48 -13.93 -1.58
C GLU A 9 -7.96 -13.43 -2.94
N ALA A 10 -8.44 -12.26 -3.41
CA ALA A 10 -7.96 -11.65 -4.64
C ALA A 10 -6.48 -11.23 -4.56
N VAL A 11 -6.03 -10.69 -3.42
CA VAL A 11 -4.64 -10.30 -3.21
C VAL A 11 -3.74 -11.55 -3.13
N SER A 12 -4.14 -12.57 -2.37
CA SER A 12 -3.41 -13.85 -2.32
C SER A 12 -3.32 -14.52 -3.69
N ALA A 13 -4.41 -14.55 -4.47
CA ALA A 13 -4.41 -15.10 -5.82
C ALA A 13 -3.49 -14.33 -6.77
N THR A 14 -3.46 -12.99 -6.67
CA THR A 14 -2.56 -12.14 -7.47
C THR A 14 -1.09 -12.38 -7.11
N ALA A 15 -0.79 -12.56 -5.82
CA ALA A 15 0.56 -12.86 -5.35
C ALA A 15 1.04 -14.23 -5.80
N ALA A 16 0.17 -15.25 -5.70
CA ALA A 16 0.46 -16.58 -6.19
C ALA A 16 0.70 -16.57 -7.70
N HIS A 17 -0.11 -15.83 -8.46
CA HIS A 17 0.07 -15.68 -9.90
C HIS A 17 1.39 -15.00 -10.29
N ARG A 18 1.86 -14.04 -9.48
CA ARG A 18 3.11 -13.30 -9.71
C ARG A 18 4.34 -13.94 -9.05
N GLY A 19 4.16 -15.04 -8.31
CA GLY A 19 5.24 -15.68 -7.55
C GLY A 19 5.75 -14.85 -6.36
N THR A 20 4.96 -13.90 -5.85
CA THR A 20 5.35 -12.97 -4.76
C THR A 20 4.67 -13.29 -3.43
N THR A 21 4.19 -14.52 -3.25
CA THR A 21 3.50 -14.96 -2.02
C THR A 21 4.35 -14.71 -0.76
N GLU A 22 5.67 -14.92 -0.85
CA GLU A 22 6.60 -14.72 0.27
C GLU A 22 6.70 -13.26 0.74
N GLN A 23 6.49 -12.31 -0.18
CA GLN A 23 6.48 -10.88 0.13
C GLN A 23 5.20 -10.48 0.88
N ILE A 24 4.12 -11.24 0.73
CA ILE A 24 2.88 -11.03 1.50
C ILE A 24 3.02 -11.53 2.94
N THR A 25 3.79 -12.58 3.18
CA THR A 25 4.06 -13.06 4.54
C THR A 25 4.86 -12.08 5.39
N ASP A 26 5.57 -11.12 4.78
CA ASP A 26 6.36 -10.11 5.49
C ASP A 26 5.81 -8.67 5.33
N LEU A 27 4.49 -8.57 5.21
CA LEU A 27 3.75 -7.31 5.12
C LEU A 27 4.15 -6.26 6.18
N PRO A 28 4.36 -6.60 7.46
CA PRO A 28 4.82 -5.63 8.46
C PRO A 28 6.18 -5.01 8.15
N VAL A 29 7.15 -5.80 7.68
CA VAL A 29 8.48 -5.30 7.30
C VAL A 29 8.38 -4.46 6.03
N LEU A 30 7.62 -4.91 5.04
CA LEU A 30 7.41 -4.17 3.79
C LEU A 30 6.73 -2.81 4.04
N LEU A 31 5.69 -2.77 4.88
CA LEU A 31 5.04 -1.52 5.29
C LEU A 31 6.00 -0.57 6.01
N LYS A 32 6.88 -1.11 6.85
CA LYS A 32 7.92 -0.32 7.52
C LYS A 32 8.94 0.25 6.53
N MET A 33 9.41 -0.56 5.58
CA MET A 33 10.32 -0.10 4.53
C MET A 33 9.71 1.02 3.68
N ILE A 34 8.41 0.93 3.35
CA ILE A 34 7.71 1.99 2.63
C ILE A 34 7.61 3.24 3.52
N ALA A 35 7.18 3.10 4.77
CA ALA A 35 7.03 4.23 5.70
C ALA A 35 8.34 5.00 5.90
N ASP A 36 9.47 4.29 6.03
CA ASP A 36 10.79 4.87 6.30
C ASP A 36 11.49 5.39 5.02
N SER A 37 10.93 5.14 3.83
CA SER A 37 11.56 5.52 2.56
C SER A 37 11.42 7.00 2.24
N VAL A 38 12.49 7.76 2.49
CA VAL A 38 12.62 9.18 2.11
C VAL A 38 12.46 9.38 0.61
N GLU A 39 12.90 8.42 -0.20
CA GLU A 39 12.76 8.50 -1.67
C GLU A 39 11.29 8.44 -2.09
N LEU A 40 10.51 7.51 -1.54
CA LEU A 40 9.07 7.41 -1.85
C LEU A 40 8.29 8.63 -1.38
N GLN A 41 8.63 9.17 -0.20
CA GLN A 41 8.06 10.43 0.30
C GLN A 41 8.31 11.58 -0.68
N ARG A 42 9.55 11.74 -1.17
CA ARG A 42 9.91 12.77 -2.16
C ARG A 42 9.18 12.58 -3.49
N MET A 43 9.07 11.34 -3.97
CA MET A 43 8.32 11.03 -5.20
C MET A 43 6.85 11.39 -5.06
N TRP A 44 6.24 11.06 -3.92
CA TRP A 44 4.85 11.41 -3.64
C TRP A 44 4.64 12.92 -3.55
N ASP A 45 5.54 13.64 -2.89
CA ASP A 45 5.49 15.10 -2.78
C ASP A 45 5.64 15.79 -4.13
N LYS A 46 6.43 15.23 -5.05
CA LYS A 46 6.48 15.74 -6.43
C LYS A 46 5.14 15.50 -7.13
N TYR A 47 4.58 14.31 -7.00
CA TYR A 47 3.32 13.93 -7.64
C TYR A 47 2.15 14.83 -7.22
N ARG A 48 1.97 15.07 -5.91
CA ARG A 48 0.90 15.96 -5.40
C ARG A 48 1.03 17.42 -5.83
N ARG A 49 2.23 17.87 -6.22
CA ARG A 49 2.46 19.21 -6.77
C ARG A 49 2.09 19.29 -8.26
N GLU A 50 2.21 18.18 -8.97
CA GLU A 50 1.91 18.08 -10.40
C GLU A 50 0.43 17.85 -10.68
N TYR A 51 -0.27 17.19 -9.74
CA TYR A 51 -1.67 16.79 -9.92
C TYR A 51 -2.57 17.32 -8.81
N ASP A 52 -3.48 18.24 -9.17
CA ASP A 52 -4.37 18.93 -8.23
C ASP A 52 -5.27 17.99 -7.42
N TYR A 53 -5.75 16.89 -8.00
CA TYR A 53 -6.59 15.93 -7.29
C TYR A 53 -5.84 15.20 -6.16
N ALA A 54 -4.51 15.14 -6.21
CA ALA A 54 -3.68 14.50 -5.19
C ALA A 54 -3.12 15.51 -4.19
N ARG A 55 -3.34 16.82 -4.41
CA ARG A 55 -2.69 17.91 -3.67
C ARG A 55 -2.85 17.79 -2.16
N ASP A 56 -4.01 17.40 -1.68
CA ASP A 56 -4.33 17.34 -0.24
C ASP A 56 -4.16 15.95 0.37
N ILE A 57 -3.65 14.98 -0.40
CA ILE A 57 -3.38 13.63 0.07
C ILE A 57 -1.95 13.55 0.59
N THR A 58 -1.82 13.47 1.90
CA THR A 58 -0.55 13.34 2.61
C THR A 58 0.03 11.93 2.45
N TYR A 59 1.35 11.80 2.61
CA TYR A 59 1.99 10.49 2.56
C TYR A 59 1.52 9.59 3.72
N GLU A 60 1.25 10.18 4.87
CA GLU A 60 0.69 9.52 6.05
C GLU A 60 -0.68 8.90 5.76
N GLN A 61 -1.56 9.60 5.01
CA GLN A 61 -2.85 9.06 4.57
C GLN A 61 -2.71 7.86 3.62
N VAL A 62 -1.70 7.89 2.75
CA VAL A 62 -1.36 6.74 1.89
C VAL A 62 -0.92 5.55 2.75
N LEU A 63 0.00 5.76 3.70
CA LEU A 63 0.47 4.72 4.62
C LEU A 63 -0.68 4.14 5.46
N HIS A 64 -1.58 4.99 5.96
CA HIS A 64 -2.74 4.54 6.73
C HIS A 64 -3.66 3.66 5.89
N SER A 65 -3.94 4.09 4.65
CA SER A 65 -4.77 3.33 3.70
C SER A 65 -4.13 1.98 3.36
N LEU A 66 -2.81 1.95 3.14
CA LEU A 66 -2.06 0.72 2.90
C LEU A 66 -2.15 -0.23 4.11
N LYS A 67 -1.98 0.31 5.33
CA LYS A 67 -2.13 -0.46 6.57
C LYS A 67 -3.53 -1.05 6.70
N ASP A 68 -4.56 -0.26 6.45
CA ASP A 68 -5.96 -0.69 6.52
C ASP A 68 -6.26 -1.81 5.52
N VAL A 69 -5.73 -1.71 4.30
CA VAL A 69 -5.86 -2.77 3.30
C VAL A 69 -5.14 -4.02 3.76
N CYS A 70 -3.91 -3.89 4.26
CA CYS A 70 -3.08 -5.03 4.66
C CYS A 70 -3.57 -5.72 5.94
N MET A 71 -4.18 -5.00 6.89
CA MET A 71 -4.78 -5.57 8.10
C MET A 71 -6.12 -6.27 7.84
N LYS A 72 -6.73 -6.05 6.66
CA LYS A 72 -7.96 -6.71 6.23
C LYS A 72 -7.69 -7.97 5.39
N ILE A 73 -6.43 -8.22 5.05
CA ILE A 73 -5.91 -9.40 4.37
C ILE A 73 -5.34 -10.33 5.45
#